data_AF-A0A3P7LWS1-F1
#
_entry.id   AF-A0A3P7LWS1-F1
#
_cell.length_a   1.000
_cell.length_b   1.000
_cell.length_c   1.000
_cell.angle_alpha   90.00
_cell.angle_beta   90.00
_cell.angle_gamma   90.00
#
_symmetry.space_group_name_H-M   'P 1'
#
loop_
_entity.id
_entity.type
_entity.pdbx_description
1 polymer ?
#
loop_
_entity_poly.entity_id
_entity_poly.type
_entity_poly.pdbx_seq_one_letter_code
_entity_poly.pdbx_strand_id
1 'polypeptide(L)'
;MQNPNIDQFQLGRCAAPVIDFVLADSNPNFDDQPDQAVTPRTTDNSNGRFLNFRSRAPKASREPPSYTVSRFACRINVDRNPPHEARIYAAGFDMQRNIFLGVSFLSSFVSVFAMY
;
A
#
# COMPACT_ATOMS: atom_id res chain seq x y z
N MET A 1 0.35 17.28 -23.49
CA MET A 1 -1.06 17.72 -23.59
C MET A 1 -1.91 16.83 -22.70
N GLN A 2 -2.74 17.40 -21.82
CA GLN A 2 -3.69 16.64 -21.02
C GLN A 2 -4.85 16.21 -21.93
N ASN A 3 -5.23 14.93 -21.91
CA ASN A 3 -6.43 14.48 -22.60
C ASN A 3 -7.65 14.79 -21.71
N PRO A 4 -8.60 15.65 -22.14
CA PRO A 4 -9.74 16.05 -21.31
C PRO A 4 -10.77 14.92 -21.09
N ASN A 5 -10.72 13.86 -21.90
CA ASN A 5 -11.63 12.72 -21.81
C ASN A 5 -11.09 11.60 -20.92
N ILE A 6 -9.89 11.75 -20.37
CA ILE A 6 -9.25 10.74 -19.52
C ILE A 6 -9.01 11.34 -18.15
N ASP A 7 -9.56 10.70 -17.13
CA ASP A 7 -9.12 10.90 -15.76
C ASP A 7 -7.90 10.03 -15.50
N GLN A 8 -6.81 10.66 -15.05
CA GLN A 8 -5.59 9.96 -14.67
C GLN A 8 -5.43 10.06 -13.16
N PHE A 9 -5.27 8.90 -12.51
CA PHE A 9 -4.98 8.77 -11.10
C PHE A 9 -3.61 8.14 -10.92
N GLN A 10 -2.79 8.67 -10.02
CA GLN A 10 -1.47 8.18 -9.74
C GLN A 10 -1.36 7.57 -8.35
N LEU A 11 -0.76 6.38 -8.31
CA LEU A 11 -0.57 5.61 -7.09
C LEU A 11 0.91 5.45 -6.80
N GLY A 12 1.26 5.44 -5.53
CA GLY A 12 2.64 5.23 -5.11
C GLY A 12 2.84 5.41 -3.63
N ARG A 13 4.02 5.06 -3.14
CA ARG A 13 4.35 5.14 -1.71
C ARG A 13 4.60 6.56 -1.20
N CYS A 14 5.00 7.48 -2.08
CA CYS A 14 5.30 8.84 -1.62
C CYS A 14 4.02 9.66 -1.41
N ALA A 15 3.98 10.47 -0.36
CA ALA A 15 2.88 11.41 -0.13
C ALA A 15 3.11 12.75 -0.86
N ALA A 16 3.60 12.69 -2.10
CA ALA A 16 3.82 13.87 -2.92
C ALA A 16 2.48 14.37 -3.50
N PRO A 17 2.31 15.68 -3.78
CA PRO A 17 1.06 16.21 -4.35
C PRO A 17 0.65 15.61 -5.71
N VAL A 18 1.58 14.95 -6.41
CA VAL A 18 1.32 14.25 -7.68
C VAL A 18 0.67 12.87 -7.49
N ILE A 19 0.58 12.38 -6.25
CA ILE A 19 0.01 11.08 -5.90
C ILE A 19 -1.42 11.28 -5.39
N ASP A 20 -2.37 10.63 -6.04
CA ASP A 20 -3.77 10.61 -5.62
C ASP A 20 -4.02 9.57 -4.53
N PHE A 21 -3.34 8.42 -4.61
CA PHE A 21 -3.47 7.33 -3.64
C PHE A 21 -2.11 6.91 -3.10
N VAL A 22 -1.89 7.18 -1.81
CA VAL A 22 -0.67 6.76 -1.10
C VAL A 22 -0.80 5.30 -0.68
N LEU A 23 0.14 4.48 -1.14
CA LEU A 23 0.21 3.06 -0.83
C LEU A 23 1.15 2.83 0.35
N ALA A 24 0.74 1.98 1.28
CA ALA A 24 1.60 1.42 2.32
C ALA A 24 1.97 -0.02 1.95
N ASP A 25 3.13 -0.48 2.43
CA ASP A 25 3.44 -1.91 2.37
C ASP A 25 2.53 -2.67 3.34
N SER A 26 2.11 -3.86 2.92
CA SER A 26 1.47 -4.81 3.81
C SER A 26 2.48 -5.23 4.88
N ASN A 27 2.26 -4.85 6.14
CA ASN A 27 3.08 -5.36 7.24
C ASN A 27 3.01 -6.90 7.21
N PRO A 28 4.11 -7.62 6.97
CA PRO A 28 4.09 -9.09 6.91
C PRO A 28 3.82 -9.73 8.28
N ASN A 29 3.77 -8.92 9.35
CA ASN A 29 3.50 -9.34 10.72
C ASN A 29 2.06 -9.08 11.19
N PHE A 30 1.13 -8.76 10.28
CA PHE A 30 -0.28 -8.96 10.61
C PHE A 30 -0.55 -10.47 10.53
N ASP A 31 -0.42 -11.14 11.67
CA ASP A 31 -1.12 -12.40 11.87
C ASP A 31 -2.60 -12.12 11.60
N ASP A 32 -3.14 -12.66 10.51
CA ASP A 32 -4.57 -12.87 10.31
C ASP A 32 -5.06 -13.85 11.38
N GLN A 33 -5.08 -13.43 12.65
CA GLN A 33 -5.87 -14.11 13.63
C GLN A 33 -7.31 -13.70 13.33
N PRO A 34 -8.19 -14.60 12.83
CA PRO A 34 -9.59 -14.25 12.69
C PRO A 34 -10.05 -13.75 14.06
N ASP A 35 -10.72 -12.59 14.07
CA ASP A 35 -11.37 -12.05 15.26
C ASP A 35 -12.11 -13.21 15.93
N GLN A 36 -11.52 -13.77 16.99
CA GLN A 36 -12.16 -14.84 17.72
C GLN A 36 -13.40 -14.19 18.31
N ALA A 37 -14.53 -14.56 17.72
CA ALA A 37 -15.85 -14.19 18.13
C ALA A 37 -15.90 -13.99 19.63
N VAL A 38 -16.39 -12.81 20.02
CA VAL A 38 -16.78 -12.44 21.37
C VAL A 38 -17.28 -13.69 22.10
N THR A 39 -16.42 -14.28 22.93
CA THR A 39 -16.86 -15.29 23.88
C THR A 39 -17.47 -14.51 25.04
N PRO A 40 -18.75 -14.71 25.38
CA PRO A 40 -19.28 -14.13 26.61
C PRO A 40 -18.59 -14.84 27.78
N ARG A 41 -17.49 -14.25 28.27
CA ARG A 41 -16.82 -14.74 29.47
C ARG A 41 -17.63 -14.29 30.67
N THR A 42 -18.42 -15.23 31.14
CA THR A 42 -18.79 -15.51 32.53
C THR A 42 -18.26 -14.53 33.58
N THR A 43 -19.21 -14.01 34.33
CA THR A 43 -19.11 -13.31 35.61
C THR A 43 -18.20 -14.06 36.59
N ASP A 44 -17.09 -13.44 37.02
CA ASP A 44 -16.35 -13.87 38.20
C ASP A 44 -16.31 -12.72 39.22
N ASN A 45 -17.04 -12.92 40.30
CA ASN A 45 -17.18 -12.03 41.44
C ASN A 45 -15.93 -12.12 42.33
N SER A 46 -14.91 -11.28 42.08
CA SER A 46 -13.94 -10.93 43.12
C SER A 46 -13.24 -9.58 42.84
N ASN A 47 -13.52 -8.63 43.73
CA ASN A 47 -12.68 -7.53 44.21
C ASN A 47 -11.87 -6.74 43.16
N GLY A 48 -12.39 -5.55 42.85
CA GLY A 48 -11.90 -4.62 41.83
C GLY A 48 -10.39 -4.42 41.79
N ARG A 49 -9.82 -4.70 40.62
CA ARG A 49 -8.52 -4.18 40.19
C ARG A 49 -8.63 -3.74 38.73
N PHE A 50 -8.58 -2.43 38.55
CA PHE A 50 -8.72 -1.69 37.30
C PHE A 50 -7.63 -2.05 36.27
N LEU A 51 -8.06 -2.11 35.00
CA LEU A 51 -7.30 -1.94 33.75
C LEU A 51 -5.89 -2.56 33.69
N ASN A 52 -5.81 -3.81 33.23
CA ASN A 52 -4.61 -4.27 32.51
C ASN A 52 -4.60 -3.67 31.09
N PHE A 53 -4.20 -2.40 30.96
CA PHE A 53 -3.60 -1.92 29.71
C PHE A 53 -2.27 -2.66 29.56
N ARG A 54 -2.29 -3.87 28.97
CA ARG A 54 -1.08 -4.46 28.41
C ARG A 54 -0.73 -3.60 27.20
N SER A 55 0.09 -2.57 27.42
CA SER A 55 0.93 -2.00 26.37
C SER A 55 1.79 -3.14 25.83
N ARG A 56 1.27 -3.84 24.82
CA ARG A 56 2.00 -4.85 24.05
C ARG A 56 3.12 -4.09 23.36
N ALA A 57 4.28 -4.04 24.00
CA ALA A 57 5.48 -3.47 23.43
C ALA A 57 5.69 -4.12 22.05
N PRO A 58 5.82 -3.33 20.97
CA PRO A 58 6.14 -3.91 19.68
C PRO A 58 7.52 -4.57 19.83
N LYS A 59 7.63 -5.85 19.44
CA LYS A 59 8.93 -6.49 19.23
C LYS A 59 9.61 -5.74 18.09
N ALA A 60 10.38 -4.72 18.43
CA ALA A 60 11.26 -4.01 17.52
C ALA A 60 12.44 -4.93 17.18
N SER A 61 12.27 -5.80 16.17
CA SER A 61 13.42 -6.15 15.34
C SER A 61 13.89 -4.83 14.72
N ARG A 62 15.10 -4.38 15.06
CA ARG A 62 15.68 -3.09 14.64
C ARG A 62 16.10 -3.10 13.15
N GLU A 63 15.31 -3.76 12.30
CA GLU A 63 15.48 -3.66 10.85
C GLU A 63 14.69 -2.44 10.37
N PRO A 64 15.29 -1.56 9.54
CA PRO A 64 14.56 -0.50 8.89
C PRO A 64 13.34 -1.08 8.17
N PRO A 65 12.16 -0.43 8.21
CA PRO A 65 11.02 -0.88 7.44
C PRO A 65 11.43 -1.02 5.97
N SER A 66 11.35 -2.23 5.44
CA SER A 66 11.58 -2.48 4.02
C SER A 66 10.34 -2.04 3.25
N TYR A 67 10.55 -1.24 2.23
CA TYR A 67 9.46 -0.80 1.36
C TYR A 67 9.60 -1.48 0.01
N THR A 68 8.58 -2.25 -0.38
CA THR A 68 8.54 -2.98 -1.66
C THR A 68 7.72 -2.23 -2.70
N VAL A 69 6.84 -1.33 -2.27
CA VAL A 69 6.09 -0.45 -3.16
C VAL A 69 6.94 0.73 -3.65
N SER A 70 6.93 0.93 -4.97
CA SER A 70 7.61 2.05 -5.64
C SER A 70 7.05 3.42 -5.23
N ARG A 71 7.92 4.45 -5.23
CA ARG A 71 7.51 5.83 -4.89
C ARG A 71 6.43 6.39 -5.81
N PHE A 72 6.58 6.17 -7.12
CA PHE A 72 5.63 6.52 -8.18
C PHE A 72 5.30 5.22 -8.93
N ALA A 73 4.38 4.42 -8.38
CA ALA A 73 4.24 3.00 -8.73
C ALA A 73 3.51 2.78 -10.06
N CYS A 74 2.34 3.38 -10.22
CA CYS A 74 1.51 3.20 -11.41
C CYS A 74 0.54 4.35 -11.62
N ARG A 75 -0.11 4.33 -12.78
CA ARG A 75 -1.21 5.23 -13.13
C ARG A 75 -2.39 4.42 -13.61
N ILE A 76 -3.59 4.87 -13.23
CA ILE A 76 -4.85 4.36 -13.75
C ILE A 76 -5.44 5.47 -14.61
N ASN A 77 -5.68 5.16 -15.88
CA ASN A 77 -6.42 6.04 -16.77
C ASN A 77 -7.82 5.48 -16.94
N VAL A 78 -8.83 6.35 -16.81
CA VAL A 78 -10.24 5.98 -16.99
C VAL A 78 -10.86 6.90 -18.04
N ASP A 79 -11.54 6.32 -19.04
CA ASP A 79 -12.34 7.10 -19.98
C ASP A 79 -13.56 7.71 -19.28
N ARG A 80 -13.74 9.01 -19.45
CA ARG A 80 -14.92 9.73 -18.96
C ARG A 80 -16.18 9.37 -19.72
N ASN A 81 -16.04 8.89 -20.95
CA ASN A 81 -17.16 8.48 -21.77
C ASN A 81 -17.46 6.99 -21.56
N PRO A 82 -18.73 6.58 -21.60
CA PRO A 82 -19.11 5.17 -21.62
C PRO A 82 -18.35 4.41 -22.71
N PRO A 83 -17.83 3.20 -22.45
CA PRO A 83 -18.11 2.33 -21.30
C PRO A 83 -17.20 2.54 -20.07
N HIS A 84 -16.51 3.67 -19.95
CA HIS A 84 -15.58 3.97 -18.87
C HIS A 84 -14.41 2.99 -18.76
N GLU A 85 -13.79 2.70 -19.91
CA GLU A 85 -12.66 1.77 -19.97
C GLU A 85 -11.51 2.26 -19.08
N ALA A 86 -11.04 1.39 -18.19
CA ALA A 86 -9.91 1.65 -17.30
C ALA A 86 -8.67 0.88 -17.75
N ARG A 87 -7.51 1.53 -17.73
CA ARG A 87 -6.21 0.94 -18.08
C ARG A 87 -5.15 1.28 -17.04
N ILE A 88 -4.34 0.29 -16.66
CA ILE A 88 -3.23 0.45 -15.72
C ILE A 88 -1.92 0.56 -16.49
N TYR A 89 -1.13 1.57 -16.16
CA TYR A 89 0.21 1.79 -16.69
C TYR A 89 1.23 1.66 -15.56
N ALA A 90 2.29 0.89 -15.81
CA ALA A 90 3.43 0.85 -14.91
C ALA A 90 4.12 2.22 -14.84
N ALA A 91 4.64 2.53 -13.65
CA ALA A 91 5.27 3.79 -13.28
C ALA A 91 4.35 5.02 -13.27
N GLY A 92 4.55 5.85 -12.24
CA GLY A 92 3.97 7.18 -12.11
C GLY A 92 4.97 8.27 -12.47
N PHE A 93 4.45 9.47 -12.74
CA PHE A 93 5.27 10.66 -12.95
C PHE A 93 5.82 11.18 -11.62
N ASP A 94 7.07 11.62 -11.62
CA ASP A 94 7.56 12.42 -10.50
C ASP A 94 6.99 13.85 -10.53
N MET A 95 7.43 14.69 -9.59
CA MET A 95 6.99 16.10 -9.51
C MET A 95 7.36 16.93 -10.75
N GLN A 96 8.32 16.48 -11.56
CA GLN A 96 8.76 17.14 -12.80
C GLN A 96 8.02 16.59 -14.03
N ARG A 97 7.03 15.71 -13.83
CA ARG A 97 6.29 14.99 -14.89
C ARG A 97 7.17 14.06 -15.71
N ASN A 98 8.21 13.49 -15.10
CA ASN A 98 9.13 12.53 -15.72
C ASN A 98 8.88 11.11 -15.21
N ILE A 99 9.20 10.12 -16.05
CA ILE A 99 9.29 8.71 -15.65
C ILE A 99 10.76 8.29 -15.76
N PHE A 100 11.38 8.00 -14.62
CA PHE A 100 12.77 7.53 -14.60
C PHE A 100 12.82 6.01 -14.68
N LEU A 101 13.29 5.51 -15.83
CA LEU A 101 13.63 4.11 -16.03
C LEU A 101 15.15 3.96 -15.83
N GLY A 102 15.57 3.67 -14.60
CA GLY A 102 16.99 3.46 -14.30
C GLY A 102 17.55 2.29 -15.12
N VAL A 103 18.77 2.40 -15.65
CA VAL A 103 19.42 1.35 -16.46
C VAL A 103 19.59 0.00 -15.73
N SER A 104 19.40 -0.05 -14.41
CA SER A 104 19.37 -1.27 -13.60
C SER A 104 18.08 -2.10 -13.75
N PHE A 105 17.00 -1.53 -14.33
CA PHE A 105 15.71 -2.22 -14.49
C PHE A 105 15.86 -3.54 -15.27
N LEU A 106 16.77 -3.63 -16.24
CA LEU A 106 16.93 -4.84 -17.06
C LEU A 106 17.63 -6.00 -16.33
N SER A 107 18.38 -5.74 -15.26
CA SER A 107 19.13 -6.78 -14.54
C SER A 107 18.30 -7.50 -13.46
N SER A 108 17.32 -6.83 -12.86
CA SER A 108 16.53 -7.40 -11.75
C SER A 108 15.09 -7.79 -12.15
N PHE A 109 14.55 -7.27 -13.26
CA PHE A 109 13.16 -7.56 -13.68
C PHE A 109 12.93 -8.94 -14.31
N VAL A 110 13.99 -9.64 -14.77
CA VAL A 110 13.83 -11.06 -15.17
C VAL A 110 13.28 -11.89 -14.01
N SER A 111 13.52 -11.49 -12.76
CA SER A 111 13.03 -12.23 -11.58
C SER A 111 11.60 -11.90 -11.16
N VAL A 112 11.01 -10.76 -11.57
CA VAL A 112 9.66 -10.34 -11.10
C VAL A 112 8.58 -10.48 -12.19
N PHE A 113 8.95 -10.44 -13.48
CA PHE A 113 8.03 -10.75 -14.57
C PHE A 113 7.93 -12.25 -14.93
N ALA A 114 8.73 -13.11 -14.28
CA ALA A 114 8.69 -14.56 -14.47
C ALA A 114 7.66 -15.31 -13.58
N MET A 115 6.75 -14.59 -12.92
CA MET A 115 5.54 -15.21 -12.35
C MET A 115 4.35 -15.02 -13.30
N TYR A 116 4.41 -15.71 -14.42
CA TYR A 116 3.30 -16.42 -15.05
C TYR A 116 3.85 -17.68 -15.70
#